data_AF-A0A7S9KV59-F1
#
_entry.id   AF-A0A7S9KV59-F1
#
_cell.length_a   1.000
_cell.length_b   1.000
_cell.length_c   1.000
_cell.angle_alpha   90.00
_cell.angle_beta   90.00
_cell.angle_gamma   90.00
#
_symmetry.space_group_name_H-M   'P 1'
#
loop_
_entity.id
_entity.type
_entity.pdbx_description
1 polymer ?
#
loop_
_entity_poly.entity_id
_entity_poly.type
_entity_poly.pdbx_seq_one_letter_code
_entity_poly.pdbx_strand_id
1 'polypeptide(L)'
;MSSASRHLIFPSPEAQRLRWTLPAPLTSAISVLDNAQNPDGPREPYFQESRSTWHPISEEPMSYPLQSSITVEIYQLDVWEHQWEEYHEHADPNDSDCVFAPSDDEGPGELLECCGEQRPKVPPPVVVTASNKEYITVHDYVSTVHSYLMEHFEDISAAENVWEGGVPPAGQKLVVSYDSLQLLMIIDESMYLPTAGA
;
A
#
# COMPACT_ATOMS: atom_id res chain seq x y z
N MET A 1 1.38 8.42 -25.08
CA MET A 1 -0.01 8.14 -24.68
C MET A 1 -0.52 9.32 -23.86
N SER A 2 -1.73 9.81 -24.14
CA SER A 2 -2.25 11.03 -23.52
C SER A 2 -2.45 10.79 -22.03
N SER A 3 -1.67 11.47 -21.19
CA SER A 3 -1.87 11.48 -19.74
C SER A 3 -3.13 12.30 -19.47
N ALA A 4 -4.28 11.62 -19.46
CA ALA A 4 -5.47 12.18 -18.86
C ALA A 4 -5.12 12.45 -17.39
N SER A 5 -5.27 13.70 -16.94
CA SER A 5 -5.10 14.04 -15.53
C SER A 5 -6.00 13.13 -14.70
N ARG A 6 -5.41 12.12 -14.04
CA ARG A 6 -6.12 11.29 -13.06
C ARG A 6 -6.64 12.26 -11.99
N HIS A 7 -7.96 12.37 -11.88
CA HIS A 7 -8.57 13.21 -10.85
C HIS A 7 -8.34 12.56 -9.50
N LEU A 8 -7.45 13.14 -8.70
CA LEU A 8 -7.12 12.62 -7.38
C LEU A 8 -8.36 12.61 -6.49
N ILE A 9 -8.62 11.47 -5.89
CA ILE A 9 -9.72 11.28 -4.95
C ILE A 9 -9.14 11.34 -3.54
N PHE A 10 -9.64 12.28 -2.73
CA PHE A 10 -9.16 12.50 -1.38
C PHE A 10 -10.10 11.88 -0.34
N PRO A 11 -9.57 11.44 0.82
CA PRO A 11 -10.38 10.97 1.93
C PRO A 11 -11.29 12.09 2.46
N SER A 12 -12.50 11.72 2.87
CA SER A 12 -13.40 12.58 3.63
C SER A 12 -12.76 13.02 4.96
N PRO A 13 -13.24 14.12 5.58
CA PRO A 13 -12.76 14.53 6.90
C PRO A 13 -12.85 13.41 7.96
N GLU A 14 -13.87 12.58 7.87
CA GLU A 14 -14.06 11.39 8.70
C GLU A 14 -12.97 10.36 8.40
N ALA A 15 -12.79 9.98 7.13
CA ALA A 15 -11.79 8.99 6.73
C ALA A 15 -10.36 9.40 7.09
N GLN A 16 -10.02 10.70 7.11
CA GLN A 16 -8.69 11.20 7.53
C GLN A 16 -8.33 10.89 8.99
N ARG A 17 -9.30 10.52 9.82
CA ARG A 17 -9.10 10.17 11.23
C ARG A 17 -8.57 8.74 11.41
N LEU A 18 -8.56 7.92 10.36
CA LEU A 18 -8.09 6.54 10.47
C LEU A 18 -6.56 6.50 10.61
N ARG A 19 -6.07 5.62 11.45
CA ARG A 19 -4.65 5.27 11.55
C ARG A 19 -4.54 3.78 11.37
N TRP A 20 -3.75 3.39 10.38
CA TRP A 20 -3.73 2.04 9.86
C TRP A 20 -2.30 1.51 9.82
N THR A 21 -2.05 0.48 10.63
CA THR A 21 -0.76 -0.18 10.79
C THR A 21 -0.83 -1.65 10.35
N LEU A 22 0.19 -2.11 9.65
CA LEU A 22 0.40 -3.48 9.19
C LEU A 22 1.71 -4.04 9.80
N PRO A 23 1.87 -5.38 9.91
CA PRO A 23 0.88 -6.41 9.65
C PRO A 23 0.00 -6.64 10.89
N ALA A 24 -1.32 -6.57 10.71
CA ALA A 24 -2.30 -6.88 11.74
C ALA A 24 -3.65 -7.22 11.08
N PRO A 25 -4.52 -8.04 11.69
CA PRO A 25 -5.86 -8.27 11.16
C PRO A 25 -6.70 -6.99 11.21
N LEU A 26 -7.68 -6.84 10.32
CA LEU A 26 -8.52 -5.64 10.22
C LEU A 26 -9.15 -5.21 11.56
N THR A 27 -9.47 -6.18 12.42
CA THR A 27 -10.05 -5.95 13.75
C THR A 27 -9.12 -5.22 14.72
N SER A 28 -7.81 -5.20 14.48
CA SER A 28 -6.82 -4.52 15.31
C SER A 28 -5.86 -3.60 14.54
N ALA A 29 -5.87 -3.65 13.21
CA ALA A 29 -4.98 -2.87 12.36
C ALA A 29 -5.32 -1.38 12.28
N ILE A 30 -6.57 -1.02 12.59
CA ILE A 30 -7.08 0.35 12.42
C ILE A 30 -7.55 0.92 13.76
N SER A 31 -7.12 2.15 14.03
CA SER A 31 -7.62 3.00 15.10
C SER A 31 -8.17 4.31 14.55
N VAL A 32 -9.05 4.96 15.30
CA VAL A 32 -9.75 6.20 14.92
C VAL A 32 -9.33 7.29 15.89
N LEU A 33 -8.71 8.36 15.38
CA LEU A 33 -8.41 9.55 16.17
C LEU A 33 -9.67 10.35 16.47
N ASP A 34 -9.73 11.08 17.58
CA ASP A 34 -10.78 12.07 17.81
C ASP A 34 -10.74 13.22 16.78
N ASN A 35 -9.52 13.67 16.44
CA ASN A 35 -9.27 14.74 15.49
C ASN A 35 -8.07 14.38 14.59
N ALA A 36 -8.28 14.38 13.27
CA ALA A 36 -7.25 14.05 12.27
C ALA A 36 -6.02 14.99 12.33
N GLN A 37 -6.20 16.25 12.77
CA GLN A 37 -5.12 17.23 12.93
C GLN A 37 -4.32 17.06 14.23
N ASN A 38 -4.72 16.16 15.12
CA ASN A 38 -4.01 15.87 16.36
C ASN A 38 -3.56 14.40 16.40
N PRO A 39 -2.39 14.06 15.83
CA PRO A 39 -1.93 12.67 15.73
C PRO A 39 -1.66 11.99 17.08
N ASP A 40 -1.34 12.79 18.12
CA ASP A 40 -1.09 12.33 19.49
C ASP A 40 -2.35 12.30 20.37
N GLY A 41 -3.50 12.63 19.77
CA GLY A 41 -4.79 12.61 20.45
C GLY A 41 -5.24 11.20 20.87
N PRO A 42 -6.30 11.12 21.69
CA PRO A 42 -6.91 9.84 22.06
C PRO A 42 -7.39 9.09 20.82
N ARG A 43 -7.30 7.75 20.90
CA ARG A 43 -7.65 6.83 19.83
C ARG A 43 -8.65 5.80 20.32
N GLU A 44 -9.63 5.50 19.48
CA GLU A 44 -10.56 4.40 19.68
C GLU A 44 -10.28 3.28 18.66
N PRO A 45 -10.53 2.00 19.01
CA PRO A 45 -10.38 0.92 18.06
C PRO A 45 -11.47 0.99 16.98
N TYR A 46 -11.10 0.73 15.72
CA TYR A 46 -12.06 0.68 14.62
C TYR A 46 -13.05 -0.49 14.76
N PHE A 47 -12.62 -1.61 15.33
CA PHE A 47 -13.49 -2.71 15.74
C PHE A 47 -13.59 -2.79 17.25
N GLN A 48 -14.82 -2.75 17.78
CA GLN A 48 -15.07 -2.81 19.22
C GLN A 48 -15.35 -4.27 19.63
N GLU A 49 -14.32 -5.00 20.06
CA GLU A 49 -14.45 -6.42 20.46
C GLU A 49 -15.53 -6.66 21.52
N SER A 50 -15.66 -5.76 22.51
CA SER A 50 -16.62 -5.90 23.60
C SER A 50 -18.09 -5.92 23.14
N ARG A 51 -18.36 -5.32 21.98
CA ARG A 51 -19.69 -5.27 21.36
C ARG A 51 -19.77 -6.08 20.07
N SER A 52 -18.62 -6.54 19.57
CA SER A 52 -18.47 -7.16 18.26
C SER A 52 -19.05 -6.29 17.13
N THR A 53 -18.83 -4.97 17.19
CA THR A 53 -19.35 -3.99 16.23
C THR A 53 -18.24 -3.08 15.69
N TRP A 54 -18.40 -2.60 14.46
CA TRP A 54 -17.53 -1.57 13.87
C TRP A 54 -17.83 -0.19 14.47
N HIS A 55 -16.81 0.67 14.49
CA HIS A 55 -16.93 2.06 14.91
C HIS A 55 -17.89 2.81 13.95
N PRO A 56 -18.75 3.73 14.42
CA PRO A 56 -19.76 4.41 13.57
C PRO A 56 -19.22 5.06 12.28
N ILE A 57 -17.95 5.50 12.30
CA ILE A 57 -17.23 6.00 11.11
C ILE A 57 -17.22 5.01 9.94
N SER A 58 -17.41 3.71 10.19
CA SER A 58 -17.49 2.68 9.17
C SER A 58 -18.60 2.95 8.15
N GLU A 59 -19.65 3.64 8.57
CA GLU A 59 -20.81 3.98 7.74
C GLU A 59 -20.68 5.31 7.00
N GLU A 60 -19.67 6.12 7.34
CA GLU A 60 -19.47 7.43 6.73
C GLU A 60 -18.90 7.32 5.30
N PRO A 61 -19.08 8.33 4.45
CA PRO A 61 -18.48 8.35 3.12
C PRO A 61 -16.96 8.27 3.18
N MET A 62 -16.34 7.47 2.30
CA MET A 62 -14.88 7.39 2.22
C MET A 62 -14.26 8.66 1.61
N SER A 63 -14.94 9.33 0.68
CA SER A 63 -14.40 10.44 -0.11
C SER A 63 -15.37 11.60 -0.27
N TYR A 64 -14.82 12.79 -0.51
CA TYR A 64 -15.55 13.92 -1.07
C TYR A 64 -14.78 14.51 -2.26
N PRO A 65 -15.37 14.58 -3.48
CA PRO A 65 -16.72 14.15 -3.85
C PRO A 65 -16.99 12.65 -3.69
N LEU A 66 -18.27 12.28 -3.56
CA LEU A 66 -18.70 10.88 -3.41
C LEU A 66 -18.33 10.06 -4.65
N GLN A 67 -17.89 8.83 -4.43
CA GLN A 67 -17.49 7.89 -5.48
C GLN A 67 -18.25 6.57 -5.31
N SER A 68 -18.72 6.00 -6.41
CA SER A 68 -19.33 4.66 -6.42
C SER A 68 -18.29 3.55 -6.66
N SER A 69 -17.12 3.90 -7.22
CA SER A 69 -16.01 3.00 -7.50
C SER A 69 -14.68 3.74 -7.40
N ILE A 70 -13.66 3.11 -6.82
CA ILE A 70 -12.28 3.60 -6.80
C ILE A 70 -11.35 2.43 -7.15
N THR A 71 -10.45 2.64 -8.11
CA THR A 71 -9.33 1.72 -8.37
C THR A 71 -8.15 2.18 -7.55
N VAL A 72 -7.57 1.25 -6.79
CA VAL A 72 -6.50 1.50 -5.83
C VAL A 72 -5.23 0.78 -6.26
N GLU A 73 -4.15 1.55 -6.39
CA GLU A 73 -2.79 1.11 -6.70
C GLU A 73 -1.92 1.28 -5.43
N ILE A 74 -0.85 0.48 -5.31
CA ILE A 74 0.15 0.61 -4.24
C ILE A 74 1.43 1.13 -4.89
N TYR A 75 1.89 2.31 -4.46
CA TYR A 75 3.03 2.98 -5.04
C TYR A 75 4.29 2.11 -5.01
N GLN A 76 4.59 1.46 -3.89
CA GLN A 76 5.74 0.58 -3.71
C GLN A 76 5.77 -0.50 -4.78
N LEU A 77 4.63 -1.14 -5.04
CA LEU A 77 4.54 -2.21 -6.04
C LEU A 77 4.61 -1.68 -7.47
N ASP A 78 4.02 -0.51 -7.75
CA ASP A 78 4.05 0.13 -9.07
C ASP A 78 5.47 0.49 -9.52
N VAL A 79 6.33 0.92 -8.59
CA VAL A 79 7.73 1.26 -8.89
C VAL A 79 8.71 0.11 -8.65
N TRP A 80 8.28 -0.98 -8.04
CA TRP A 80 9.16 -2.06 -7.57
C TRP A 80 9.98 -2.67 -8.70
N GLU A 81 9.34 -2.95 -9.84
CA GLU A 81 10.01 -3.54 -11.01
C GLU A 81 11.16 -2.66 -11.51
N HIS A 82 10.91 -1.36 -11.65
CA HIS A 82 11.93 -0.42 -12.07
C HIS A 82 13.06 -0.28 -11.05
N GLN A 83 12.73 -0.23 -9.75
CA GLN A 83 13.75 -0.15 -8.70
C GLN A 83 14.59 -1.43 -8.60
N TRP A 84 13.97 -2.58 -8.82
CA TRP A 84 14.66 -3.85 -8.89
C TRP A 84 15.63 -3.89 -10.08
N GLU A 85 15.22 -3.38 -11.25
CA GLU A 85 16.13 -3.22 -12.39
C GLU A 85 17.30 -2.28 -12.09
N GLU A 86 17.02 -1.11 -11.48
CA GLU A 86 18.07 -0.15 -11.10
C GLU A 86 19.08 -0.76 -10.10
N TYR A 87 18.59 -1.51 -9.11
CA TYR A 87 19.45 -2.23 -8.16
C TYR A 87 20.32 -3.29 -8.87
N HIS A 88 19.78 -3.93 -9.91
CA HIS A 88 20.43 -4.96 -10.70
C HIS A 88 21.06 -4.42 -12.01
N GLU A 89 21.42 -3.13 -12.07
CA GLU A 89 22.21 -2.56 -13.18
C GLU A 89 23.57 -3.28 -13.38
N HIS A 90 24.02 -4.03 -12.38
CA HIS A 90 25.22 -4.85 -12.42
C HIS A 90 25.05 -6.19 -13.16
N ALA A 91 23.83 -6.57 -13.55
CA ALA A 91 23.55 -7.86 -14.19
C ALA A 91 24.30 -8.00 -15.53
N ASP A 92 24.97 -9.15 -15.73
CA ASP A 92 25.72 -9.46 -16.94
C ASP A 92 25.23 -10.78 -17.55
N PRO A 93 25.02 -10.87 -18.87
CA PRO A 93 24.57 -12.11 -19.53
C PRO A 93 25.53 -13.30 -19.42
N ASN A 94 26.80 -13.05 -19.04
CA ASN A 94 27.80 -14.08 -18.80
C ASN A 94 27.87 -14.51 -17.33
N ASP A 95 27.15 -13.83 -16.44
CA ASP A 95 27.02 -14.23 -15.05
C ASP A 95 25.99 -15.36 -14.93
N SER A 96 26.36 -16.43 -14.21
CA SER A 96 25.47 -17.56 -13.98
C SER A 96 24.27 -17.21 -13.09
N ASP A 97 24.38 -16.13 -12.31
CA ASP A 97 23.35 -15.68 -11.39
C ASP A 97 22.33 -14.75 -12.06
N CYS A 98 22.49 -14.46 -13.37
CA CYS A 98 21.60 -13.62 -14.16
C CYS A 98 20.88 -14.41 -15.26
N VAL A 99 19.57 -14.28 -15.35
CA VAL A 99 18.76 -14.88 -16.42
C VAL A 99 18.12 -13.78 -17.24
N PHE A 100 18.38 -13.76 -18.55
CA PHE A 100 17.77 -12.82 -19.48
C PHE A 100 16.79 -13.54 -20.41
N ALA A 101 15.71 -12.85 -20.78
CA ALA A 101 14.80 -13.30 -21.81
C ALA A 101 15.52 -13.40 -23.16
N PRO A 102 15.08 -14.32 -24.06
CA PRO A 102 15.54 -14.30 -25.44
C PRO A 102 15.21 -12.96 -26.10
N SER A 103 16.17 -12.39 -26.82
CA SER A 103 16.00 -11.16 -27.61
C SER A 103 16.42 -11.39 -29.05
N ASP A 104 15.70 -10.76 -29.98
CA ASP A 104 16.01 -10.74 -31.40
C ASP A 104 16.96 -9.57 -31.77
N ASP A 105 17.26 -8.68 -30.83
CA ASP A 105 18.10 -7.49 -31.01
C ASP A 105 19.58 -7.72 -30.64
N GLU A 106 20.49 -6.83 -31.09
CA GLU A 106 21.90 -6.82 -30.67
C GLU A 106 22.03 -6.32 -29.21
N GLY A 107 21.71 -7.20 -28.26
CA GLY A 107 21.83 -6.95 -26.82
C GLY A 107 21.21 -8.08 -25.99
N PRO A 108 21.45 -8.10 -24.68
CA PRO A 108 20.68 -8.98 -23.81
C PRO A 108 19.21 -8.59 -23.83
N GLY A 109 18.32 -9.59 -23.68
CA GLY A 109 16.90 -9.32 -23.52
C GLY A 109 16.56 -8.74 -22.16
N GLU A 110 15.29 -8.80 -21.80
CA GLU A 110 14.81 -8.36 -20.49
C GLU A 110 15.43 -9.21 -19.37
N LEU A 111 15.97 -8.57 -18.33
CA LEU A 111 16.46 -9.29 -17.15
C LEU A 111 15.26 -9.90 -16.40
N LEU A 112 15.29 -11.20 -16.16
CA LEU A 112 14.21 -11.98 -15.52
C LEU A 112 14.57 -12.44 -14.10
N GLU A 113 15.85 -12.64 -13.82
CA GLU A 113 16.36 -13.09 -12.52
C GLU A 113 17.78 -12.56 -12.33
N CYS A 114 18.12 -12.14 -11.12
CA CYS A 114 19.47 -11.73 -10.74
C CYS A 114 19.68 -11.96 -9.24
N CYS A 115 20.89 -12.31 -8.80
CA CYS A 115 21.21 -12.50 -7.37
C CYS A 115 20.32 -13.53 -6.65
N GLY A 116 19.73 -14.48 -7.39
CA GLY A 116 18.78 -15.45 -6.85
C GLY A 116 17.37 -14.89 -6.60
N GLU A 117 17.09 -13.66 -7.05
CA GLU A 117 15.78 -13.02 -6.99
C GLU A 117 15.13 -13.00 -8.37
N GLN A 118 13.84 -13.34 -8.42
CA GLN A 118 13.04 -13.15 -9.64
C GLN A 118 12.72 -11.67 -9.80
N ARG A 119 12.71 -11.19 -11.04
CA ARG A 119 12.15 -9.89 -11.38
C ARG A 119 10.70 -9.82 -10.87
N PRO A 120 10.37 -8.80 -10.05
CA PRO A 120 9.05 -8.72 -9.45
C PRO A 120 7.98 -8.42 -10.50
N LYS A 121 6.77 -8.90 -10.24
CA LYS A 121 5.60 -8.63 -11.09
C LYS A 121 4.63 -7.76 -10.33
N VAL A 122 4.30 -6.61 -10.90
CA VAL A 122 3.32 -5.70 -10.31
C VAL A 122 1.94 -6.37 -10.30
N PRO A 123 1.30 -6.58 -9.13
CA PRO A 123 -0.04 -7.14 -9.08
C PRO A 123 -1.07 -6.16 -9.66
N PRO A 124 -2.20 -6.68 -10.18
CA PRO A 124 -3.24 -5.83 -10.75
C PRO A 124 -3.88 -4.96 -9.65
N PRO A 125 -4.27 -3.70 -9.95
CA PRO A 125 -4.91 -2.82 -8.98
C PRO A 125 -6.23 -3.40 -8.44
N VAL A 126 -6.55 -3.09 -7.18
CA VAL A 126 -7.82 -3.52 -6.57
C VAL A 126 -8.92 -2.50 -6.82
N VAL A 127 -10.11 -2.97 -7.18
CA VAL A 127 -11.28 -2.11 -7.39
C VAL A 127 -12.20 -2.20 -6.17
N VAL A 128 -12.42 -1.07 -5.52
CA VAL A 128 -13.39 -0.89 -4.44
C VAL A 128 -14.69 -0.39 -5.02
N THR A 129 -15.80 -1.06 -4.74
CA THR A 129 -17.14 -0.63 -5.16
C THR A 129 -18.06 -0.45 -3.96
N ALA A 130 -18.99 0.50 -4.05
CA ALA A 130 -20.01 0.69 -3.02
C ALA A 130 -20.87 -0.58 -2.86
N SER A 131 -21.08 -1.05 -1.62
CA SER A 131 -21.82 -2.29 -1.37
C SER A 131 -23.33 -2.07 -1.28
N ASN A 132 -23.75 -1.13 -0.41
CA ASN A 132 -25.14 -0.95 -0.02
C ASN A 132 -25.66 0.48 -0.21
N LYS A 133 -24.77 1.42 -0.57
CA LYS A 133 -25.08 2.85 -0.78
C LYS A 133 -24.69 3.24 -2.20
N GLU A 134 -25.09 4.43 -2.63
CA GLU A 134 -24.68 4.99 -3.94
C GLU A 134 -23.20 5.43 -3.95
N TYR A 135 -22.54 5.38 -2.79
CA TYR A 135 -21.16 5.79 -2.57
C TYR A 135 -20.43 4.77 -1.69
N ILE A 136 -19.11 4.73 -1.82
CA ILE A 136 -18.20 3.90 -1.03
C ILE A 136 -18.18 4.40 0.42
N THR A 137 -18.50 3.52 1.35
CA THR A 137 -18.32 3.78 2.78
C THR A 137 -16.87 3.55 3.20
N VAL A 138 -16.49 4.10 4.36
CA VAL A 138 -15.20 3.77 4.98
C VAL A 138 -15.03 2.26 5.10
N HIS A 139 -16.07 1.52 5.50
CA HIS A 139 -15.98 0.07 5.65
C HIS A 139 -15.73 -0.66 4.34
N ASP A 140 -16.44 -0.28 3.26
CA ASP A 140 -16.26 -0.86 1.92
C ASP A 140 -14.81 -0.74 1.47
N TYR A 141 -14.23 0.45 1.67
CA TYR A 141 -12.84 0.73 1.31
C TYR A 141 -11.85 -0.05 2.16
N VAL A 142 -11.89 0.11 3.49
CA VAL A 142 -10.89 -0.50 4.35
C VAL A 142 -10.94 -2.02 4.32
N SER A 143 -12.12 -2.64 4.23
CA SER A 143 -12.22 -4.11 4.18
C SER A 143 -11.64 -4.70 2.91
N THR A 144 -11.95 -4.08 1.76
CA THR A 144 -11.44 -4.51 0.44
C THR A 144 -9.94 -4.28 0.34
N VAL A 145 -9.49 -3.05 0.62
CA VAL A 145 -8.08 -2.68 0.53
C VAL A 145 -7.24 -3.42 1.55
N HIS A 146 -7.75 -3.66 2.77
CA HIS A 146 -6.99 -4.41 3.77
C HIS A 146 -6.75 -5.85 3.38
N SER A 147 -7.77 -6.50 2.81
CA SER A 147 -7.61 -7.86 2.30
C SER A 147 -6.53 -7.91 1.22
N TYR A 148 -6.54 -6.95 0.29
CA TYR A 148 -5.53 -6.82 -0.76
C TYR A 148 -4.12 -6.54 -0.20
N LEU A 149 -3.99 -5.62 0.76
CA LEU A 149 -2.71 -5.31 1.40
C LEU A 149 -2.13 -6.51 2.16
N MET A 150 -2.97 -7.32 2.80
CA MET A 150 -2.51 -8.52 3.52
C MET A 150 -2.16 -9.66 2.56
N GLU A 151 -2.86 -9.79 1.43
CA GLU A 151 -2.54 -10.76 0.37
C GLU A 151 -1.16 -10.48 -0.26
N HIS A 152 -0.84 -9.19 -0.47
CA HIS A 152 0.42 -8.74 -1.08
C HIS A 152 1.45 -8.25 -0.05
N PHE A 153 1.29 -8.56 1.24
CA PHE A 153 2.14 -7.97 2.28
C PHE A 153 3.62 -8.32 2.09
N GLU A 154 3.94 -9.55 1.70
CA GLU A 154 5.33 -9.98 1.45
C GLU A 154 5.97 -9.20 0.29
N ASP A 155 5.23 -9.04 -0.82
CA ASP A 155 5.67 -8.25 -1.98
C ASP A 155 5.89 -6.78 -1.61
N ILE A 156 4.94 -6.18 -0.87
CA ILE A 156 5.03 -4.79 -0.40
C ILE A 156 6.26 -4.61 0.49
N SER A 157 6.48 -5.58 1.38
CA SER A 157 7.61 -5.54 2.31
C SER A 157 8.94 -5.70 1.57
N ALA A 158 9.02 -6.57 0.56
CA ALA A 158 10.20 -6.71 -0.29
C ALA A 158 10.46 -5.44 -1.12
N ALA A 159 9.41 -4.84 -1.69
CA ALA A 159 9.50 -3.61 -2.47
C ALA A 159 10.03 -2.43 -1.63
N GLU A 160 9.56 -2.29 -0.39
CA GLU A 160 10.04 -1.24 0.54
C GLU A 160 11.54 -1.40 0.86
N ASN A 161 12.03 -2.64 0.89
CA ASN A 161 13.41 -2.97 1.25
C ASN A 161 14.30 -3.28 0.04
N VAL A 162 13.89 -2.95 -1.19
CA VAL A 162 14.64 -3.32 -2.42
C VAL A 162 16.10 -2.86 -2.39
N TRP A 163 16.37 -1.68 -1.85
CA TRP A 163 17.72 -1.12 -1.72
C TRP A 163 18.57 -1.75 -0.61
N GLU A 164 17.94 -2.43 0.34
CA GLU A 164 18.56 -3.16 1.45
C GLU A 164 18.68 -4.68 1.13
N GLY A 165 18.60 -5.04 -0.15
CA GLY A 165 18.62 -6.43 -0.62
C GLY A 165 17.31 -7.17 -0.39
N GLY A 166 16.19 -6.45 -0.36
CA GLY A 166 14.83 -6.99 -0.27
C GLY A 166 14.47 -7.63 1.07
N VAL A 167 15.39 -7.69 2.05
CA VAL A 167 15.17 -8.35 3.34
C VAL A 167 14.50 -7.40 4.32
N PRO A 168 13.23 -7.65 4.73
CA PRO A 168 12.56 -6.78 5.68
C PRO A 168 13.10 -6.95 7.11
N PRO A 169 13.17 -5.88 7.91
CA PRO A 169 13.53 -5.99 9.32
C PRO A 169 12.50 -6.82 10.10
N ALA A 170 13.00 -7.63 11.04
CA ALA A 170 12.14 -8.47 11.87
C ALA A 170 11.18 -7.61 12.71
N GLY A 171 9.87 -7.83 12.55
CA GLY A 171 8.84 -7.06 13.25
C GLY A 171 8.61 -5.67 12.69
N GLN A 172 8.94 -5.43 11.41
CA GLN A 172 8.64 -4.18 10.71
C GLN A 172 7.15 -3.82 10.86
N LYS A 173 6.90 -2.55 11.16
CA LYS A 173 5.56 -1.98 11.19
C LYS A 173 5.44 -0.96 10.09
N LEU A 174 4.45 -1.18 9.23
CA LEU A 174 4.18 -0.31 8.09
C LEU A 174 2.89 0.47 8.34
N VAL A 175 2.89 1.74 7.95
CA VAL A 175 1.75 2.64 8.01
C VAL A 175 1.20 2.83 6.60
N VAL A 176 -0.12 2.68 6.45
CA VAL A 176 -0.81 2.97 5.19
C VAL A 176 -1.08 4.47 5.14
N SER A 177 -0.40 5.17 4.24
CA SER A 177 -0.75 6.54 3.84
C SER A 177 -1.73 6.49 2.66
N TYR A 178 -2.87 7.17 2.84
CA TYR A 178 -3.98 7.20 1.90
C TYR A 178 -4.42 8.65 1.63
N ASP A 179 -3.46 9.58 1.60
CA ASP A 179 -3.69 10.99 1.23
C ASP A 179 -4.38 11.09 -0.14
N SER A 180 -4.09 10.17 -1.05
CA SER A 180 -4.91 9.84 -2.20
C SER A 180 -5.49 8.43 -2.07
N LEU A 181 -6.78 8.28 -2.33
CA LEU A 181 -7.47 6.98 -2.29
C LEU A 181 -7.19 6.10 -3.49
N GLN A 182 -6.56 6.62 -4.55
CA GLN A 182 -6.24 5.85 -5.74
C GLN A 182 -4.82 5.30 -5.72
N LEU A 183 -3.93 5.90 -4.92
CA LEU A 183 -2.53 5.55 -4.86
C LEU A 183 -2.10 5.57 -3.39
N LEU A 184 -1.95 4.38 -2.83
CA LEU A 184 -1.51 4.20 -1.45
C LEU A 184 0.01 4.23 -1.40
N MET A 185 0.53 4.84 -0.34
CA MET A 185 1.94 4.74 0.01
C MET A 185 2.06 3.97 1.31
N ILE A 186 2.90 2.96 1.33
CA ILE A 186 3.23 2.17 2.51
C ILE A 186 4.58 2.62 3.06
N ILE A 187 4.59 3.21 4.25
CA ILE A 187 5.79 3.81 4.82
C ILE A 187 6.14 3.13 6.13
N ASP A 188 7.42 3.06 6.46
CA ASP A 188 7.83 2.60 7.78
C ASP A 188 7.27 3.52 8.88
N GLU A 189 6.75 2.95 9.96
CA GLU A 189 6.18 3.70 11.09
C GLU A 189 7.18 4.71 11.68
N SER A 190 8.48 4.39 11.66
CA SER A 190 9.56 5.27 12.14
C SER A 190 9.72 6.55 11.32
N MET A 191 9.30 6.56 10.04
CA MET A 191 9.28 7.77 9.22
C MET A 191 8.08 8.67 9.52
N TYR A 192 7.04 8.12 10.16
CA TYR A 192 5.79 8.85 10.45
C TYR A 192 5.78 9.50 11.84
N LEU A 193 6.52 8.94 12.81
CA LEU A 193 6.69 9.53 14.13
C LEU A 193 8.05 10.24 14.20
N PRO A 194 8.12 11.55 14.47
CA PRO A 194 9.41 12.14 14.85
C PRO A 194 9.86 11.39 16.10
N THR A 195 11.04 10.78 16.04
CA THR A 195 11.67 10.09 17.17
C THR A 195 11.46 10.92 18.42
N ALA A 196 10.67 10.41 19.37
CA ALA A 196 10.61 10.99 20.70
C ALA A 196 12.05 11.05 21.19
N GLY A 197 12.56 12.27 21.38
CA GLY A 197 13.96 12.54 21.65
C GLY A 197 14.50 11.65 22.77
N ALA A 198 15.66 11.06 22.50
CA ALA A 198 16.54 10.50 23.50
C ALA A 198 16.94 11.57 24.55
#